data_AF-A0A1M4UBZ3-F1
#
_entry.id   AF-A0A1M4UBZ3-F1
#
_cell.length_a   1.000
_cell.length_b   1.000
_cell.length_c   1.000
_cell.angle_alpha   90.00
_cell.angle_beta   90.00
_cell.angle_gamma   90.00
#
_symmetry.space_group_name_H-M   'P 1'
#
loop_
_entity.id
_entity.type
_entity.pdbx_description
1 polymer ?
#
loop_
_entity_poly.entity_id
_entity_poly.type
_entity_poly.pdbx_seq_one_letter_code
_entity_poly.pdbx_strand_id
1 'polypeptide(L)'
;MNKLIELYKTNKLEFWIALIYNGIGTLTICSVYPEDRFNGDWVFPFSLITIPINFFSFIYRFAESGPLYPVFIIQFIMLILTFLILILRNK
;
A
#
# COMPACT_ATOMS: atom_id res chain seq x y z
N MET A 1 8.38 21.64 -14.45
CA MET A 1 9.15 20.93 -13.40
C MET A 1 8.85 21.40 -11.96
N ASN A 2 8.14 22.52 -11.73
CA ASN A 2 7.94 23.06 -10.37
C ASN A 2 6.68 22.56 -9.64
N LYS A 3 5.59 22.26 -10.35
CA LYS A 3 4.29 21.93 -9.72
C LYS A 3 4.30 20.64 -8.88
N LEU A 4 5.02 19.60 -9.30
CA LEU A 4 5.10 18.35 -8.53
C LEU A 4 5.88 18.53 -7.22
N ILE A 5 6.99 19.27 -7.28
CA ILE A 5 7.80 19.60 -6.09
C ILE A 5 7.00 20.47 -5.13
N GLU A 6 6.24 21.43 -5.66
CA GLU A 6 5.34 22.28 -4.87
C GLU A 6 4.21 21.47 -4.24
N LEU A 7 3.55 20.59 -5.01
CA LEU A 7 2.51 19.69 -4.51
C LEU A 7 3.03 18.83 -3.35
N TYR A 8 4.25 18.28 -3.49
CA TYR A 8 4.90 17.51 -2.44
C TYR A 8 5.22 18.35 -1.20
N LYS A 9 5.77 19.56 -1.39
CA LYS A 9 6.12 20.46 -0.27
C LYS A 9 4.89 20.88 0.53
N THR A 10 3.79 21.18 -0.15
CA THR A 10 2.53 21.59 0.49
C THR A 10 1.85 20.42 1.20
N ASN A 11 1.91 19.19 0.64
CA ASN A 11 1.19 18.02 1.15
C ASN A 11 2.14 16.94 1.69
N LYS A 12 3.21 17.36 2.36
CA LYS A 12 4.27 16.46 2.82
C LYS A 12 3.75 15.45 3.84
N LEU A 13 2.83 15.87 4.72
CA LEU A 13 2.25 15.01 5.75
C LEU A 13 1.39 13.91 5.12
N GLU A 14 0.53 14.27 4.17
CA GLU A 14 -0.35 13.37 3.42
C GLU A 14 0.47 12.34 2.65
N PHE A 15 1.60 12.76 2.07
CA PHE A 15 2.52 11.84 1.41
C PHE A 15 3.10 10.82 2.39
N TRP A 16 3.56 11.25 3.57
CA TRP A 16 4.10 10.32 4.58
C TRP A 16 3.04 9.37 5.12
N ILE A 17 1.81 9.85 5.35
CA ILE A 17 0.69 9.01 5.77
C ILE A 17 0.40 7.96 4.69
N ALA A 18 0.29 8.37 3.43
CA ALA A 18 0.08 7.44 2.31
C ALA A 18 1.21 6.42 2.22
N LEU A 19 2.47 6.87 2.32
CA LEU A 19 3.64 6.00 2.21
C LEU A 19 3.71 4.97 3.34
N ILE A 20 3.49 5.38 4.59
CA ILE A 20 3.52 4.47 5.75
C ILE A 20 2.36 3.48 5.67
N TYR A 21 1.14 3.97 5.43
CA TYR A 21 -0.04 3.11 5.35
C TYR A 21 0.07 2.09 4.21
N ASN A 22 0.49 2.54 3.02
CA ASN A 22 0.70 1.66 1.86
C ASN A 22 1.90 0.72 2.04
N GLY A 23 2.96 1.19 2.71
CA GLY A 23 4.13 0.38 3.06
C GLY A 23 3.76 -0.77 4.00
N ILE A 24 2.98 -0.48 5.04
CA ILE A 24 2.43 -1.50 5.94
C ILE A 24 1.57 -2.49 5.13
N GLY A 25 0.66 -2.00 4.28
CA GLY A 25 -0.17 -2.86 3.44
C GLY A 25 0.65 -3.77 2.52
N THR A 26 1.70 -3.22 1.90
CA THR A 26 2.63 -3.96 1.04
C THR A 26 3.38 -5.04 1.83
N LEU A 27 3.90 -4.73 3.01
CA LEU A 27 4.59 -5.70 3.86
C LEU A 27 3.64 -6.82 4.28
N THR A 28 2.44 -6.47 4.73
CA THR A 28 1.42 -7.44 5.13
C THR A 28 1.09 -8.41 3.99
N ILE A 29 0.88 -7.92 2.77
CA ILE A 29 0.44 -8.78 1.68
C ILE A 29 1.56 -9.68 1.13
N CYS A 30 2.82 -9.22 1.22
CA CYS A 30 4.01 -10.00 0.95
C CYS A 30 4.37 -11.00 2.05
N SER A 31 3.60 -11.03 3.14
CA SER A 31 3.76 -11.95 4.27
C SER A 31 2.56 -12.88 4.46
N VAL A 32 1.56 -12.84 3.57
CA VAL A 32 0.28 -13.53 3.76
C VAL A 32 0.38 -15.06 3.67
N TYR A 33 1.35 -15.58 2.93
CA TYR A 33 1.54 -17.02 2.76
C TYR A 33 2.53 -17.59 3.78
N PRO A 34 2.32 -18.83 4.29
CA PRO A 34 3.24 -19.47 5.24
C PRO A 34 4.69 -19.56 4.77
N GLU A 35 4.90 -19.72 3.46
CA GLU A 35 6.21 -19.76 2.82
C GLU A 35 6.89 -18.38 2.67
N ASP A 36 6.17 -17.29 2.93
CA ASP A 36 6.74 -15.94 2.86
C ASP A 36 7.73 -15.70 4.00
N ARG A 37 8.84 -15.05 3.66
CA ARG A 37 9.94 -14.73 4.61
C ARG A 37 9.49 -14.02 5.88
N PHE A 38 8.42 -13.22 5.79
CA PHE A 38 7.95 -12.35 6.87
C PHE A 38 6.58 -12.76 7.41
N ASN A 39 6.10 -13.98 7.12
CA ASN A 39 4.85 -14.50 7.66
C ASN A 39 4.86 -14.52 9.20
N GLY A 40 3.70 -14.31 9.82
CA GLY A 40 3.51 -14.40 11.27
C GLY A 40 2.14 -13.89 11.73
N ASP A 41 1.86 -13.97 13.03
CA ASP A 41 0.54 -13.66 13.62
C ASP A 41 0.08 -12.21 13.39
N TRP A 42 1.03 -11.30 13.14
CA TRP A 42 0.76 -9.91 12.84
C TRP A 42 0.08 -9.71 11.48
N VAL A 43 0.22 -10.65 10.55
CA VAL A 43 -0.25 -10.48 9.18
C VAL A 43 -1.78 -10.37 9.12
N PHE A 44 -2.50 -11.17 9.90
CA PHE A 44 -3.96 -11.14 9.92
C PHE A 44 -4.54 -9.79 10.40
N PRO A 45 -4.21 -9.26 11.59
CA PRO A 45 -4.76 -7.98 12.05
C PRO A 45 -4.35 -6.81 11.14
N PHE A 46 -3.11 -6.80 10.62
CA PHE A 46 -2.69 -5.77 9.68
C PHE A 46 -3.39 -5.90 8.31
N SER A 47 -3.72 -7.12 7.88
CA SER A 47 -4.50 -7.33 6.65
C SER A 47 -5.85 -6.66 6.75
N LEU A 48 -6.54 -6.81 7.90
CA LEU A 48 -7.83 -6.16 8.16
C LEU A 48 -7.74 -4.64 8.12
N ILE A 49 -6.72 -4.06 8.74
CA ILE A 49 -6.50 -2.60 8.80
C ILE A 49 -6.19 -2.02 7.41
N THR A 50 -5.54 -2.81 6.56
CA THR A 50 -5.07 -2.39 5.24
C THR A 50 -5.96 -2.87 4.09
N ILE A 51 -7.11 -3.49 4.36
CA ILE A 51 -8.05 -3.98 3.34
C ILE A 51 -8.29 -2.96 2.21
N PRO A 52 -8.60 -1.68 2.48
CA PRO A 52 -8.96 -0.73 1.42
C PRO A 52 -7.88 -0.56 0.34
N ILE A 53 -6.60 -0.67 0.74
CA ILE A 53 -5.46 -0.55 -0.17
C ILE A 53 -4.97 -1.92 -0.67
N ASN A 54 -5.20 -2.98 0.11
CA ASN A 54 -4.72 -4.31 -0.20
C ASN A 54 -5.72 -5.16 -0.99
N PHE A 55 -6.98 -4.73 -1.14
CA PHE A 55 -8.05 -5.55 -1.73
C PHE A 55 -7.65 -6.25 -3.02
N PHE A 56 -7.13 -5.50 -4.01
CA PHE A 56 -6.70 -6.06 -5.29
C PHE A 56 -5.46 -6.97 -5.17
N SER A 57 -4.47 -6.57 -4.37
CA SER A 57 -3.27 -7.36 -4.10
C SER A 57 -3.61 -8.67 -3.36
N PHE A 58 -4.63 -8.64 -2.49
CA PHE A 58 -5.12 -9.79 -1.74
C PHE A 58 -5.80 -10.79 -2.65
N ILE A 59 -6.66 -10.33 -3.58
CA ILE A 59 -7.27 -11.20 -4.59
C ILE A 59 -6.18 -11.85 -5.46
N TYR A 60 -5.19 -11.08 -5.90
CA TYR A 60 -4.07 -11.62 -6.67
C TYR A 60 -3.33 -12.70 -5.88
N ARG A 61 -2.94 -12.39 -4.63
CA ARG A 61 -2.23 -13.35 -3.77
C ARG A 61 -3.06 -14.59 -3.52
N PHE A 62 -4.36 -14.44 -3.25
CA PHE A 62 -5.26 -15.58 -3.03
C PHE A 62 -5.37 -16.50 -4.25
N ALA A 63 -5.33 -15.93 -5.47
CA ALA A 63 -5.35 -16.70 -6.70
C ALA A 63 -3.99 -17.32 -7.06
N GLU A 64 -2.89 -16.66 -6.68
CA GLU A 64 -1.53 -17.05 -7.05
C GLU A 64 -0.52 -16.70 -5.93
N SER A 65 0.15 -17.72 -5.38
CA SER A 65 1.09 -17.54 -4.26
C SER A 65 2.47 -17.03 -4.68
N GLY A 66 2.73 -16.89 -5.98
CA GLY A 66 3.91 -16.22 -6.49
C GLY A 66 3.85 -16.10 -8.00
N PRO A 67 4.48 -15.10 -8.63
CA PRO A 67 5.47 -14.14 -8.13
C PRO A 67 4.91 -12.86 -7.50
N LEU A 68 5.73 -12.12 -6.73
CA LEU A 68 5.32 -10.91 -6.01
C LEU A 68 5.34 -9.60 -6.84
N TYR A 69 5.91 -9.61 -8.05
CA TYR A 69 6.01 -8.37 -8.85
C TYR A 69 4.66 -7.70 -9.13
N PRO A 70 3.53 -8.41 -9.36
CA PRO A 70 2.23 -7.77 -9.57
C PRO A 70 1.75 -7.02 -8.33
N VAL A 71 2.05 -7.55 -7.14
CA VAL A 71 1.75 -6.91 -5.87
C VAL A 71 2.42 -5.53 -5.82
N PHE A 72 3.71 -5.44 -6.14
CA PHE A 72 4.41 -4.14 -6.09
C PHE A 72 3.84 -3.13 -7.09
N ILE A 73 3.40 -3.58 -8.27
CA ILE A 73 2.75 -2.70 -9.26
C ILE A 73 1.42 -2.17 -8.73
N ILE A 74 0.57 -3.07 -8.20
CA ILE A 74 -0.72 -2.69 -7.60
C ILE A 74 -0.49 -1.72 -6.44
N GLN A 75 0.44 -2.03 -5.54
CA GLN A 75 0.75 -1.20 -4.38
C GLN A 75 1.30 0.18 -4.77
N PHE A 76 2.07 0.28 -5.86
CA PHE A 76 2.52 1.57 -6.35
C PHE A 76 1.37 2.44 -6.87
N ILE A 77 0.42 1.83 -7.59
CA ILE A 77 -0.80 2.52 -8.04
C ILE A 77 -1.64 2.96 -6.83
N MET A 78 -1.82 2.07 -5.84
CA MET A 78 -2.57 2.38 -4.63
C MET A 78 -1.91 3.50 -3.82
N LEU A 79 -0.58 3.55 -3.72
CA LEU A 79 0.13 4.66 -3.09
C LEU A 79 -0.23 6.01 -3.72
N ILE A 80 -0.24 6.08 -5.05
CA ILE A 80 -0.60 7.31 -5.78
C ILE A 80 -2.05 7.67 -5.49
N LEU A 81 -2.97 6.70 -5.55
CA LEU A 81 -4.40 6.93 -5.28
C LEU A 81 -4.64 7.39 -3.85
N THR A 82 -4.06 6.73 -2.86
CA THR A 82 -4.16 7.12 -1.44
C THR A 82 -3.63 8.53 -1.23
N PHE A 83 -2.49 8.88 -1.84
CA PHE A 83 -1.95 10.23 -1.75
C PHE A 83 -2.90 11.27 -2.36
N LEU A 84 -3.43 11.02 -3.56
CA LEU A 84 -4.38 11.92 -4.21
C LEU A 84 -5.67 12.10 -3.38
N ILE A 85 -6.20 11.02 -2.81
CA ILE A 85 -7.39 11.07 -1.93
C ILE A 85 -7.12 11.93 -0.69
N LEU A 86 -5.97 11.76 -0.04
CA LEU A 86 -5.61 12.55 1.14
C LEU A 86 -5.46 14.03 0.82
N ILE A 87 -4.86 14.38 -0.33
CA ILE A 87 -4.78 15.78 -0.78
C ILE A 87 -6.16 16.36 -1.06
N LEU A 88 -7.05 15.60 -1.71
CA LEU A 88 -8.39 16.07 -2.04
C LEU A 88 -9.25 16.29 -0.79
N ARG A 89 -9.04 15.49 0.27
CA ARG A 89 -9.78 15.63 1.55
C ARG A 89 -9.39 16.88 2.33
N ASN A 90 -8.15 17.32 2.22
CA ASN A 90 -7.60 18.43 3.01
C ASN A 90 -7.71 19.80 2.31
N LYS A 91 -8.37 19.85 1.15
CA LYS A 91 -8.70 21.08 0.43
C LYS A 91 -10.18 21.43 0.59
#